data_AF-A0A7S4J9V6-F1
#
_entry.id   AF-A0A7S4J9V6-F1
#
_cell.length_a   1.000
_cell.length_b   1.000
_cell.length_c   1.000
_cell.angle_alpha   90.00
_cell.angle_beta   90.00
_cell.angle_gamma   90.00
#
_symmetry.space_group_name_H-M   'P 1'
#
loop_
_entity.id
_entity.type
_entity.pdbx_description
1 polymer ?
#
loop_
_entity_poly.entity_id
_entity_poly.type
_entity_poly.pdbx_seq_one_letter_code
_entity_poly.pdbx_strand_id
1 'polypeptide(L)'
;ADFSSKGPTLDGRMSPLIVAPGKYLLSAGAIPTRTGECDEGVPSAGGGKGGLKSMAGTSMATPLVSANAALVGQYFRDGYYPTGRRDTDDALKPTAALIKAVLLNGAQVDMRGVDNGRGDITPVKPYDNIMGFGRLSLINSVYLEGWTNVQAQVWDDEIVQDTKSKEYTVKIDRSKGCQFKDLSVTLVWVEEGSTVGCAKCVLNDLDLTVTTPSGDVKYPNGRSSKDDTNNAERVVVGGVTDQANYTIVVKASNLEKSFQKYSLVATACFGGVKNQLDTSDDAFKTDESDKDRRNRIITIVCSTVGGLLVVCCCCFWFKKRRERQSDEQYEAAEEGGEEEGAPKDIGVAEGEEAVEAPKDAMENKDE
;
A
#
# COMPACT_ATOMS: atom_id res chain seq x y z
N ALA A 1 4.45 -1.00 -0.89
CA ALA A 1 5.76 -0.37 -1.15
C ALA A 1 6.84 -1.26 -0.57
N ASP A 2 7.95 -1.44 -1.28
CA ASP A 2 9.16 -2.17 -0.86
C ASP A 2 9.57 -1.94 0.60
N PHE A 3 9.64 -0.68 1.03
CA PHE A 3 10.09 -0.27 2.35
C PHE A 3 9.11 -0.62 3.49
N SER A 4 7.88 -1.04 3.18
CA SER A 4 6.91 -1.42 4.22
C SER A 4 7.41 -2.67 4.93
N SER A 5 7.50 -2.58 6.26
CA SER A 5 7.74 -3.76 7.10
C SER A 5 6.68 -4.82 6.84
N LYS A 6 7.12 -6.07 6.92
CA LYS A 6 6.32 -7.27 6.66
C LYS A 6 6.38 -8.12 7.92
N GLY A 7 5.26 -8.72 8.27
CA GLY A 7 5.20 -9.67 9.36
C GLY A 7 5.69 -11.07 8.95
N PRO A 8 5.30 -12.10 9.70
CA PRO A 8 4.47 -12.02 10.91
C PRO A 8 5.21 -11.34 12.06
N THR A 9 4.52 -11.10 13.17
CA THR A 9 5.19 -10.84 14.45
C THR A 9 5.97 -12.08 14.91
N LEU A 10 6.80 -11.94 15.96
CA LEU A 10 7.57 -13.06 16.51
C LEU A 10 6.69 -14.24 17.00
N ASP A 11 5.48 -13.95 17.47
CA ASP A 11 4.49 -14.94 17.92
C ASP A 11 3.55 -15.42 16.79
N GLY A 12 3.84 -15.07 15.54
CA GLY A 12 3.11 -15.56 14.37
C GLY A 12 1.86 -14.77 13.99
N ARG A 13 1.52 -13.69 14.70
CA ARG A 13 0.38 -12.83 14.35
C ARG A 13 0.60 -12.10 13.04
N MET A 14 -0.51 -11.90 12.35
CA MET A 14 -0.58 -11.11 11.12
C MET A 14 -0.26 -9.66 11.42
N SER A 15 0.72 -9.11 10.70
CA SER A 15 1.06 -7.69 10.76
C SER A 15 1.71 -7.26 9.43
N PRO A 16 1.40 -6.07 8.89
CA PRO A 16 0.33 -5.17 9.34
C PRO A 16 -1.06 -5.78 9.14
N LEU A 17 -2.06 -5.34 9.91
CA LEU A 17 -3.44 -5.80 9.74
C LEU A 17 -4.15 -5.12 8.55
N ILE A 18 -3.78 -3.88 8.24
CA ILE A 18 -4.37 -3.10 7.15
C ILE A 18 -3.30 -2.21 6.54
N VAL A 19 -3.45 -1.87 5.27
CA VAL A 19 -2.56 -0.94 4.58
C VAL A 19 -3.32 0.25 4.04
N ALA A 20 -2.60 1.34 3.78
CA ALA A 20 -3.14 2.54 3.17
C ALA A 20 -2.07 3.23 2.31
N PRO A 21 -2.43 4.19 1.44
CA PRO A 21 -1.46 4.98 0.70
C PRO A 21 -0.40 5.58 1.63
N GLY A 22 0.87 5.46 1.26
CA GLY A 22 1.99 5.93 2.08
C GLY A 22 3.26 6.27 1.29
N LYS A 23 3.19 6.31 -0.04
CA LYS A 23 4.31 6.65 -0.92
C LYS A 23 3.97 7.94 -1.66
N TYR A 24 4.83 8.96 -1.53
CA TYR A 24 4.67 10.29 -2.11
C TYR A 24 3.38 11.03 -1.69
N LEU A 25 2.98 10.90 -0.42
CA LEU A 25 1.87 11.67 0.11
C LEU A 25 2.29 13.13 0.31
N LEU A 26 1.52 14.04 -0.27
CA LEU A 26 1.63 15.47 -0.04
C LEU A 26 0.91 15.83 1.26
N SER A 27 1.61 16.52 2.16
CA SER A 27 1.05 17.00 3.43
C SER A 27 1.72 18.33 3.83
N ALA A 28 1.34 18.87 4.99
CA ALA A 28 1.91 20.08 5.54
C ALA A 28 3.43 19.93 5.79
N GLY A 29 4.21 20.83 5.20
CA GLY A 29 5.63 21.04 5.46
C GLY A 29 5.81 22.22 6.40
N ALA A 30 6.12 21.96 7.66
CA ALA A 30 6.26 23.01 8.67
C ALA A 30 7.38 24.01 8.30
N ILE A 31 7.05 25.30 8.37
CA ILE A 31 8.01 26.42 8.32
C ILE A 31 7.96 27.11 9.69
N PRO A 32 8.85 26.77 10.63
CA PRO A 32 8.76 27.23 12.03
C PRO A 32 8.75 28.75 12.21
N THR A 33 9.27 29.49 11.23
CA THR A 33 9.40 30.96 11.27
C THR A 33 8.23 31.68 10.61
N ARG A 34 7.21 30.98 10.11
CA ARG A 34 6.08 31.56 9.37
C ARG A 34 4.76 31.14 10.00
N THR A 35 3.80 32.04 10.00
CA THR A 35 2.42 31.81 10.45
C THR A 35 1.46 32.18 9.33
N GLY A 36 0.38 31.42 9.17
CA GLY A 36 -0.62 31.61 8.12
C GLY A 36 -0.30 30.82 6.84
N GLU A 37 -1.05 31.13 5.77
CA GLU A 37 -0.93 30.45 4.47
C GLU A 37 0.49 30.57 3.92
N CYS A 38 1.10 29.41 3.67
CA CYS A 38 2.47 29.31 3.17
C CYS A 38 2.62 28.42 1.95
N ASP A 39 1.51 28.02 1.35
CA ASP A 39 1.48 27.11 0.22
C ASP A 39 1.76 27.89 -1.08
N GLU A 40 3.01 27.85 -1.52
CA GLU A 40 3.48 28.57 -2.73
C GLU A 40 3.31 27.72 -4.01
N GLY A 41 2.49 26.68 -3.94
CA GLY A 41 2.15 25.75 -5.01
C GLY A 41 2.52 24.30 -4.70
N VAL A 42 2.10 23.39 -5.57
CA VAL A 42 2.27 21.94 -5.39
C VAL A 42 3.70 21.52 -5.79
N PRO A 43 4.48 20.89 -4.89
CA PRO A 43 5.80 20.35 -5.23
C PRO A 43 5.70 19.07 -6.07
N SER A 44 6.79 18.71 -6.74
CA SER A 44 6.91 17.38 -7.36
C SER A 44 6.91 16.28 -6.29
N ALA A 45 6.55 15.05 -6.67
CA ALA A 45 6.66 13.88 -5.80
C ALA A 45 8.04 13.77 -5.13
N GLY A 46 8.05 13.59 -3.79
CA GLY A 46 9.26 13.57 -2.96
C GLY A 46 9.91 14.92 -2.68
N GLY A 47 9.37 16.03 -3.22
CA GLY A 47 9.86 17.39 -3.01
C GLY A 47 9.07 18.18 -1.97
N GLY A 48 9.48 19.42 -1.72
CA GLY A 48 8.76 20.38 -0.89
C GLY A 48 8.74 21.76 -1.54
N LYS A 49 7.67 22.52 -1.30
CA LYS A 49 7.50 23.90 -1.79
C LYS A 49 6.63 24.67 -0.81
N GLY A 50 7.17 25.75 -0.24
CA GLY A 50 6.48 26.50 0.81
C GLY A 50 6.01 25.57 1.94
N GLY A 51 4.75 25.72 2.33
CA GLY A 51 4.05 24.97 3.38
C GLY A 51 3.67 23.53 3.02
N LEU A 52 4.09 23.01 1.86
CA LEU A 52 3.75 21.66 1.41
C LEU A 52 5.00 20.79 1.20
N LYS A 53 4.91 19.53 1.63
CA LYS A 53 5.99 18.54 1.49
C LYS A 53 5.44 17.16 1.14
N SER A 54 6.04 16.53 0.13
CA SER A 54 5.74 15.15 -0.27
C SER A 54 6.71 14.18 0.41
N MET A 55 6.17 13.20 1.15
CA MET A 55 6.96 12.21 1.89
C MET A 55 6.48 10.78 1.62
N ALA A 56 7.31 9.81 1.98
CA ALA A 56 6.99 8.38 1.87
C ALA A 56 7.39 7.67 3.16
N GLY A 57 6.58 6.69 3.56
CA GLY A 57 6.81 5.87 4.74
C GLY A 57 5.50 5.30 5.29
N THR A 58 5.62 4.26 6.11
CA THR A 58 4.51 3.83 6.96
C THR A 58 4.07 4.96 7.89
N SER A 59 4.99 5.84 8.28
CA SER A 59 4.71 7.11 8.99
C SER A 59 3.73 8.04 8.27
N MET A 60 3.55 7.91 6.95
CA MET A 60 2.56 8.66 6.17
C MET A 60 1.24 7.88 6.03
N ALA A 61 1.29 6.55 5.98
CA ALA A 61 0.09 5.71 5.95
C ALA A 61 -0.65 5.70 7.30
N THR A 62 0.08 5.68 8.43
CA THR A 62 -0.49 5.67 9.78
C THR A 62 -1.45 6.82 10.06
N PRO A 63 -1.08 8.11 9.88
CA PRO A 63 -2.00 9.22 10.12
C PRO A 63 -3.23 9.19 9.20
N LEU A 64 -3.10 8.65 7.99
CA LEU A 64 -4.24 8.46 7.08
C LEU A 64 -5.23 7.43 7.65
N VAL A 65 -4.74 6.30 8.18
CA VAL A 65 -5.59 5.34 8.90
C VAL A 65 -6.19 5.96 10.17
N SER A 66 -5.41 6.74 10.95
CA SER A 66 -5.90 7.41 12.15
C SER A 66 -7.02 8.42 11.87
N ALA A 67 -6.91 9.20 10.78
CA ALA A 67 -7.95 10.12 10.35
C ALA A 67 -9.25 9.37 9.98
N ASN A 68 -9.12 8.25 9.24
CA ASN A 68 -10.27 7.42 8.91
C ASN A 68 -10.90 6.75 10.15
N ALA A 69 -10.08 6.35 11.14
CA ALA A 69 -10.59 5.85 12.42
C ALA A 69 -11.37 6.93 13.19
N ALA A 70 -10.92 8.19 13.14
CA ALA A 70 -11.63 9.32 13.73
C ALA A 70 -12.99 9.56 13.04
N LEU A 71 -13.04 9.48 11.71
CA LEU A 71 -14.29 9.56 10.93
C LEU A 71 -15.26 8.43 11.28
N VAL A 72 -14.78 7.19 11.41
CA VAL A 72 -15.61 6.06 11.89
C VAL A 72 -16.14 6.33 13.31
N GLY A 73 -15.29 6.85 14.20
CA GLY A 73 -15.72 7.24 15.55
C GLY A 73 -16.81 8.33 15.52
N GLN A 74 -16.68 9.30 14.62
CA GLN A 74 -17.68 10.36 14.42
C GLN A 74 -18.98 9.80 13.85
N TYR A 75 -18.91 8.92 12.85
CA TYR A 75 -20.06 8.26 12.22
C TYR A 75 -21.01 7.64 13.26
N PHE A 76 -20.46 6.95 14.26
CA PHE A 76 -21.27 6.41 15.36
C PHE A 76 -21.74 7.47 16.36
N ARG A 77 -20.89 8.42 16.75
CA ARG A 77 -21.23 9.45 17.75
C ARG A 77 -22.26 10.46 17.26
N ASP A 78 -22.26 10.75 15.97
CA ASP A 78 -23.26 11.61 15.33
C ASP A 78 -24.52 10.83 14.91
N GLY A 79 -24.55 9.50 15.14
CA GLY A 79 -25.70 8.65 14.92
C GLY A 79 -26.06 8.47 13.45
N TYR A 80 -25.05 8.27 12.60
CA TYR A 80 -25.29 7.87 11.21
C TYR A 80 -25.63 6.37 11.07
N TYR A 81 -25.21 5.53 12.02
CA TYR A 81 -25.63 4.13 12.08
C TYR A 81 -26.95 4.02 12.85
N PRO A 82 -27.96 3.27 12.37
CA PRO A 82 -27.91 2.31 11.27
C PRO A 82 -28.42 2.81 9.92
N THR A 83 -29.02 4.00 9.87
CA THR A 83 -29.81 4.44 8.71
C THR A 83 -28.98 5.06 7.58
N GLY A 84 -27.72 5.41 7.85
CA GLY A 84 -26.86 6.17 6.96
C GLY A 84 -27.16 7.67 6.95
N ARG A 85 -28.08 8.13 7.81
CA ARG A 85 -28.43 9.55 8.02
C ARG A 85 -28.15 9.91 9.47
N ARG A 86 -27.71 11.15 9.70
CA ARG A 86 -27.48 11.67 11.04
C ARG A 86 -28.80 11.72 11.82
N ASP A 87 -28.88 10.94 12.90
CA ASP A 87 -29.95 11.01 13.89
C ASP A 87 -29.33 10.94 15.29
N THR A 88 -29.62 11.93 16.15
CA THR A 88 -29.02 11.97 17.49
C THR A 88 -29.53 10.87 18.41
N ASP A 89 -30.71 10.31 18.14
CA ASP A 89 -31.26 9.19 18.93
C ASP A 89 -30.51 7.87 18.65
N ASP A 90 -29.85 7.80 17.49
CA ASP A 90 -29.02 6.68 17.05
C ASP A 90 -27.53 6.85 17.47
N ALA A 91 -27.19 7.93 18.18
CA ALA A 91 -25.82 8.20 18.61
C ALA A 91 -25.32 7.14 19.61
N LEU A 92 -24.15 6.55 19.34
CA LEU A 92 -23.49 5.61 20.24
C LEU A 92 -22.01 5.94 20.45
N LYS A 93 -21.47 5.49 21.59
CA LYS A 93 -20.04 5.62 21.92
C LYS A 93 -19.32 4.33 21.50
N PRO A 94 -18.63 4.30 20.35
CA PRO A 94 -18.01 3.07 19.86
C PRO A 94 -16.79 2.68 20.70
N THR A 95 -16.60 1.39 20.91
CA THR A 95 -15.34 0.88 21.48
C THR A 95 -14.20 0.94 20.45
N ALA A 96 -12.96 0.84 20.92
CA ALA A 96 -11.80 0.71 20.03
C ALA A 96 -11.86 -0.58 19.19
N ALA A 97 -12.45 -1.65 19.73
CA ALA A 97 -12.67 -2.90 19.02
C ALA A 97 -13.64 -2.70 17.84
N LEU A 98 -14.73 -1.95 18.04
CA LEU A 98 -15.68 -1.65 16.97
C LEU A 98 -15.03 -0.81 15.86
N ILE A 99 -14.30 0.25 16.21
CA ILE A 99 -13.62 1.08 15.20
C ILE A 99 -12.65 0.22 14.38
N LYS A 100 -11.86 -0.64 15.04
CA LYS A 100 -10.95 -1.57 14.37
C LYS A 100 -11.71 -2.58 13.49
N ALA A 101 -12.80 -3.18 13.99
CA ALA A 101 -13.61 -4.13 13.25
C ALA A 101 -14.18 -3.52 11.97
N VAL A 102 -14.74 -2.31 12.04
CA VAL A 102 -15.26 -1.58 10.87
C VAL A 102 -14.18 -1.37 9.81
N LEU A 103 -13.00 -0.85 10.20
CA LEU A 103 -11.91 -0.58 9.27
C LEU A 103 -11.39 -1.85 8.58
N LEU A 104 -11.28 -2.94 9.32
CA LEU A 104 -10.84 -4.23 8.78
C LEU A 104 -11.92 -4.88 7.90
N ASN A 105 -13.21 -4.71 8.25
CA ASN A 105 -14.31 -5.38 7.57
C ASN A 105 -14.46 -4.96 6.10
N GLY A 106 -14.28 -3.67 5.81
CA GLY A 106 -14.35 -3.13 4.45
C GLY A 106 -13.02 -3.11 3.70
N ALA A 107 -11.92 -3.55 4.31
CA ALA A 107 -10.59 -3.50 3.69
C ALA A 107 -10.54 -4.35 2.39
N GLN A 108 -10.05 -3.73 1.32
CA GLN A 108 -10.07 -4.28 -0.04
C GLN A 108 -8.83 -5.12 -0.31
N VAL A 109 -9.05 -6.33 -0.85
CA VAL A 109 -7.98 -7.30 -1.10
C VAL A 109 -7.44 -7.28 -2.53
N ASP A 110 -8.02 -6.47 -3.41
CA ASP A 110 -7.65 -6.39 -4.83
C ASP A 110 -6.41 -5.50 -5.02
N MET A 111 -5.26 -5.98 -4.53
CA MET A 111 -3.97 -5.36 -4.75
C MET A 111 -3.08 -6.29 -5.56
N ARG A 112 -2.40 -5.74 -6.58
CA ARG A 112 -1.48 -6.52 -7.43
C ARG A 112 -0.29 -7.06 -6.66
N GLY A 113 0.26 -6.27 -5.75
CA GLY A 113 1.51 -6.63 -5.08
C GLY A 113 2.23 -5.48 -4.43
N VAL A 114 3.42 -5.80 -3.91
CA VAL A 114 4.40 -4.83 -3.46
C VAL A 114 5.10 -4.23 -4.68
N ASP A 115 4.96 -2.92 -4.87
CA ASP A 115 5.82 -2.16 -5.79
C ASP A 115 7.25 -2.11 -5.25
N ASN A 116 8.17 -2.81 -5.93
CA ASN A 116 9.61 -2.86 -5.65
C ASN A 116 10.41 -1.82 -6.43
N GLY A 117 9.72 -0.92 -7.14
CA GLY A 117 10.34 0.03 -8.06
C GLY A 117 10.74 -0.63 -9.38
N ARG A 118 11.08 0.22 -10.37
CA ARG A 118 11.53 -0.18 -11.71
C ARG A 118 10.58 -1.15 -12.46
N GLY A 119 9.30 -1.17 -12.08
CA GLY A 119 8.29 -2.04 -12.66
C GLY A 119 8.24 -3.45 -12.07
N ASP A 120 9.04 -3.75 -11.05
CA ASP A 120 8.98 -5.04 -10.35
C ASP A 120 7.87 -5.06 -9.30
N ILE A 121 7.10 -6.15 -9.28
CA ILE A 121 5.93 -6.34 -8.43
C ILE A 121 5.99 -7.72 -7.79
N THR A 122 6.13 -7.78 -6.47
CA THR A 122 5.95 -9.04 -5.73
C THR A 122 4.47 -9.26 -5.44
N PRO A 123 3.86 -10.38 -5.89
CA PRO A 123 2.45 -10.67 -5.64
C PRO A 123 2.11 -10.74 -4.15
N VAL A 124 0.89 -10.38 -3.81
CA VAL A 124 0.31 -10.48 -2.46
C VAL A 124 -0.94 -11.35 -2.47
N LYS A 125 -1.35 -11.82 -1.31
CA LYS A 125 -2.58 -12.59 -1.12
C LYS A 125 -3.39 -12.01 0.04
N PRO A 126 -4.74 -12.14 0.02
CA PRO A 126 -5.55 -11.81 1.18
C PRO A 126 -5.02 -12.49 2.44
N TYR A 127 -4.95 -11.76 3.55
CA TYR A 127 -4.50 -12.26 4.85
C TYR A 127 -3.03 -12.69 4.92
N ASP A 128 -2.19 -12.26 3.97
CA ASP A 128 -0.75 -12.42 4.10
C ASP A 128 -0.13 -11.41 5.10
N ASN A 129 1.15 -11.59 5.39
CA ASN A 129 1.92 -10.71 6.28
C ASN A 129 2.44 -9.43 5.61
N ILE A 130 1.83 -9.02 4.49
CA ILE A 130 2.22 -7.84 3.71
C ILE A 130 1.06 -6.85 3.65
N MET A 131 -0.13 -7.32 3.26
CA MET A 131 -1.35 -6.52 3.17
C MET A 131 -2.36 -6.79 4.27
N GLY A 132 -2.26 -7.92 4.97
CA GLY A 132 -3.22 -8.34 5.98
C GLY A 132 -4.63 -8.41 5.43
N PHE A 133 -5.57 -7.69 6.05
CA PHE A 133 -6.97 -7.60 5.64
C PHE A 133 -7.15 -6.78 4.35
N GLY A 134 -6.13 -6.01 3.96
CA GLY A 134 -6.08 -5.30 2.69
C GLY A 134 -5.98 -3.79 2.83
N ARG A 135 -6.33 -3.07 1.76
CA ARG A 135 -6.31 -1.61 1.71
C ARG A 135 -7.56 -1.04 2.38
N LEU A 136 -7.38 -0.07 3.27
CA LEU A 136 -8.48 0.66 3.89
C LEU A 136 -9.48 1.22 2.86
N SER A 137 -10.78 1.05 3.14
CA SER A 137 -11.87 1.58 2.30
C SER A 137 -13.11 1.86 3.13
N LEU A 138 -13.40 3.14 3.41
CA LEU A 138 -14.61 3.53 4.14
C LEU A 138 -15.89 3.25 3.36
N ILE A 139 -15.83 3.33 2.02
CA ILE A 139 -16.95 3.01 1.12
C ILE A 139 -17.47 1.57 1.33
N ASN A 140 -16.58 0.66 1.70
CA ASN A 140 -16.91 -0.74 1.97
C ASN A 140 -17.07 -1.02 3.48
N SER A 141 -16.85 -0.04 4.35
CA SER A 141 -16.82 -0.22 5.81
C SER A 141 -18.06 0.35 6.52
N VAL A 142 -18.60 1.47 6.03
CA VAL A 142 -19.75 2.16 6.64
C VAL A 142 -20.88 2.38 5.65
N TYR A 143 -22.10 2.47 6.17
CA TYR A 143 -23.27 2.79 5.37
C TYR A 143 -23.58 4.29 5.44
N LEU A 144 -23.54 4.98 4.32
CA LEU A 144 -24.01 6.35 4.18
C LEU A 144 -25.06 6.34 3.07
N GLU A 145 -26.27 6.80 3.41
CA GLU A 145 -27.40 6.72 2.50
C GLU A 145 -27.11 7.54 1.23
N GLY A 146 -27.22 6.88 0.07
CA GLY A 146 -26.93 7.53 -1.22
C GLY A 146 -25.45 7.63 -1.60
N TRP A 147 -24.51 7.27 -0.71
CA TRP A 147 -23.06 7.40 -0.95
C TRP A 147 -22.31 6.07 -1.01
N THR A 148 -22.64 5.09 -0.15
CA THR A 148 -21.91 3.82 -0.07
C THR A 148 -22.80 2.62 -0.33
N ASN A 149 -22.26 1.58 -0.97
CA ASN A 149 -23.05 0.44 -1.45
C ASN A 149 -23.15 -0.74 -0.47
N VAL A 150 -22.76 -0.54 0.80
CA VAL A 150 -22.86 -1.57 1.84
C VAL A 150 -23.85 -1.13 2.91
N GLN A 151 -24.53 -2.10 3.53
CA GLN A 151 -25.25 -1.90 4.79
C GLN A 151 -24.51 -2.64 5.89
N ALA A 152 -24.51 -2.07 7.10
CA ALA A 152 -23.81 -2.65 8.24
C ALA A 152 -24.81 -3.15 9.30
N GLN A 153 -24.47 -4.26 9.93
CA GLN A 153 -25.00 -4.66 11.24
C GLN A 153 -23.84 -4.71 12.21
N VAL A 154 -24.03 -4.14 13.39
CA VAL A 154 -22.97 -3.91 14.37
C VAL A 154 -23.44 -4.42 15.72
N TRP A 155 -22.57 -5.19 16.37
CA TRP A 155 -22.70 -5.60 17.75
C TRP A 155 -21.43 -5.18 18.48
N ASP A 156 -21.55 -4.27 19.45
CA ASP A 156 -20.42 -3.68 20.16
C ASP A 156 -20.51 -3.95 21.67
N ASP A 157 -19.35 -4.08 22.32
CA ASP A 157 -19.23 -4.43 23.74
C ASP A 157 -19.95 -5.73 24.13
N GLU A 158 -20.09 -6.66 23.17
CA GLU A 158 -20.71 -7.96 23.38
C GLU A 158 -19.84 -8.84 24.27
N ILE A 159 -20.48 -9.59 25.17
CA ILE A 159 -19.78 -10.49 26.12
C ILE A 159 -20.00 -11.94 25.73
N VAL A 160 -18.93 -12.74 25.65
CA VAL A 160 -19.00 -14.21 25.59
C VAL A 160 -18.27 -14.81 26.79
N GLN A 161 -18.92 -15.80 27.42
CA GLN A 161 -18.34 -16.54 28.56
C GLN A 161 -17.44 -17.66 28.06
N ASP A 162 -16.46 -18.04 28.88
CA ASP A 162 -15.53 -19.12 28.54
C ASP A 162 -16.27 -20.42 28.16
N THR A 163 -15.78 -21.11 27.12
CA THR A 163 -16.37 -22.30 26.49
C THR A 163 -17.77 -22.11 25.88
N LYS A 164 -18.36 -20.91 25.92
CA LYS A 164 -19.68 -20.60 25.35
C LYS A 164 -19.56 -19.98 23.98
N SER A 165 -20.69 -19.89 23.30
CA SER A 165 -20.82 -19.22 22.01
C SER A 165 -22.02 -18.28 22.00
N LYS A 166 -21.93 -17.25 21.16
CA LYS A 166 -23.04 -16.39 20.77
C LYS A 166 -23.32 -16.57 19.29
N GLU A 167 -24.60 -16.60 18.95
CA GLU A 167 -25.09 -16.79 17.59
C GLU A 167 -25.81 -15.52 17.13
N TYR A 168 -25.55 -15.12 15.89
CA TYR A 168 -26.19 -14.00 15.20
C TYR A 168 -26.69 -14.49 13.86
N THR A 169 -27.88 -14.07 13.46
CA THR A 169 -28.42 -14.36 12.13
C THR A 169 -28.51 -13.09 11.33
N VAL A 170 -27.96 -13.12 10.11
CA VAL A 170 -28.13 -12.05 9.14
C VAL A 170 -28.85 -12.56 7.91
N LYS A 171 -29.78 -11.76 7.41
CA LYS A 171 -30.56 -12.07 6.21
C LYS A 171 -30.20 -11.12 5.10
N ILE A 172 -29.87 -11.66 3.93
CA ILE A 172 -29.61 -10.87 2.74
C ILE A 172 -30.93 -10.33 2.18
N ASP A 173 -30.99 -9.02 1.96
CA ASP A 173 -32.11 -8.34 1.33
C ASP A 173 -31.61 -7.45 0.19
N ARG A 174 -31.93 -7.84 -1.05
CA ARG A 174 -31.62 -7.13 -2.29
C ARG A 174 -32.88 -6.55 -2.97
N SER A 175 -34.03 -6.59 -2.29
CA SER A 175 -35.35 -6.28 -2.84
C SER A 175 -35.50 -4.86 -3.42
N LYS A 176 -34.70 -3.89 -2.95
CA LYS A 176 -34.73 -2.49 -3.42
C LYS A 176 -33.47 -2.10 -4.20
N GLY A 177 -32.77 -3.09 -4.77
CA GLY A 177 -31.71 -2.88 -5.75
C GLY A 177 -30.28 -2.82 -5.22
N CYS A 178 -30.01 -3.17 -3.96
CA CYS A 178 -28.64 -3.37 -3.47
C CYS A 178 -27.88 -4.41 -4.31
N GLN A 179 -26.66 -4.06 -4.74
CA GLN A 179 -25.83 -4.87 -5.65
C GLN A 179 -24.54 -5.39 -5.02
N PHE A 180 -24.31 -5.14 -3.74
CA PHE A 180 -23.15 -5.69 -3.05
C PHE A 180 -23.21 -7.23 -3.06
N LYS A 181 -22.09 -7.86 -3.41
CA LYS A 181 -22.05 -9.29 -3.76
C LYS A 181 -21.63 -10.19 -2.61
N ASP A 182 -21.08 -9.60 -1.56
CA ASP A 182 -20.38 -10.34 -0.53
C ASP A 182 -21.06 -10.10 0.82
N LEU A 183 -20.96 -11.08 1.71
CA LEU A 183 -21.13 -10.91 3.14
C LEU A 183 -19.72 -10.90 3.75
N SER A 184 -19.32 -9.76 4.33
CA SER A 184 -18.09 -9.64 5.12
C SER A 184 -18.47 -9.58 6.59
N VAL A 185 -17.85 -10.40 7.42
CA VAL A 185 -18.07 -10.46 8.87
C VAL A 185 -16.73 -10.40 9.56
N THR A 186 -16.53 -9.42 10.45
CA THR A 186 -15.28 -9.21 11.17
C THR A 186 -15.52 -9.17 12.66
N LEU A 187 -14.82 -10.04 13.38
CA LEU A 187 -14.72 -10.11 14.83
C LEU A 187 -13.42 -9.47 15.28
N VAL A 188 -13.48 -8.61 16.30
CA VAL A 188 -12.30 -8.04 16.96
C VAL A 188 -12.50 -8.02 18.47
N TRP A 189 -11.47 -8.37 19.22
CA TRP A 189 -11.43 -8.18 20.66
C TRP A 189 -10.11 -7.54 21.10
N VAL A 190 -10.16 -6.84 22.23
CA VAL A 190 -9.01 -6.24 22.88
C VAL A 190 -8.68 -7.07 24.11
N GLU A 191 -7.43 -7.50 24.18
CA GLU A 191 -6.89 -8.30 25.27
C GLU A 191 -6.02 -7.45 26.19
N GLU A 192 -5.76 -7.96 27.38
CA GLU A 192 -4.68 -7.42 28.21
C GLU A 192 -3.32 -7.72 27.58
N GLY A 193 -2.32 -6.95 27.97
CA GLY A 193 -0.96 -7.17 27.47
C GLY A 193 -0.42 -8.51 27.94
N SER A 194 0.08 -9.33 27.02
CA SER A 194 0.80 -10.55 27.35
C SER A 194 2.22 -10.25 27.86
N THR A 195 2.89 -11.29 28.38
CA THR A 195 4.27 -11.16 28.88
C THR A 195 5.24 -10.88 27.74
N VAL A 196 6.23 -10.01 27.95
CA VAL A 196 7.27 -9.72 26.96
C VAL A 196 7.99 -11.01 26.55
N GLY A 197 8.07 -11.27 25.25
CA GLY A 197 8.74 -12.46 24.71
C GLY A 197 7.90 -13.74 24.72
N CYS A 198 6.57 -13.65 24.92
CA CYS A 198 5.66 -14.78 24.73
C CYS A 198 5.81 -15.44 23.35
N ALA A 199 5.79 -16.77 23.34
CA ALA A 199 5.79 -17.55 22.09
C ALA A 199 4.40 -17.57 21.42
N LYS A 200 3.33 -17.51 22.21
CA LYS A 200 1.95 -17.28 21.79
C LYS A 200 1.37 -16.19 22.68
N CYS A 201 1.07 -15.03 22.12
CA CYS A 201 0.70 -13.85 22.91
C CYS A 201 -0.80 -13.56 22.97
N VAL A 202 -1.62 -14.31 22.23
CA VAL A 202 -3.09 -14.30 22.40
C VAL A 202 -3.44 -15.10 23.65
N LEU A 203 -4.12 -14.45 24.59
CA LEU A 203 -4.49 -14.99 25.90
C LEU A 203 -5.90 -15.59 25.86
N ASN A 204 -6.80 -14.87 25.21
CA ASN A 204 -8.20 -15.17 25.01
C ASN A 204 -8.44 -15.53 23.53
N ASP A 205 -8.75 -16.79 23.29
CA ASP A 205 -9.00 -17.37 21.97
C ASP A 205 -10.51 -17.33 21.66
N LEU A 206 -10.89 -16.40 20.78
CA LEU A 206 -12.24 -16.35 20.21
C LEU A 206 -12.20 -16.82 18.76
N ASP A 207 -13.17 -17.66 18.39
CA ASP A 207 -13.32 -18.19 17.03
C ASP A 207 -14.60 -17.66 16.37
N LEU A 208 -14.44 -17.12 15.16
CA LEU A 208 -15.49 -16.69 14.25
C LEU A 208 -15.74 -17.78 13.21
N THR A 209 -17.00 -18.13 13.03
CA THR A 209 -17.43 -18.94 11.89
C THR A 209 -18.71 -18.36 11.27
N VAL A 210 -18.89 -18.59 9.97
CA VAL A 210 -20.13 -18.25 9.26
C VAL A 210 -20.65 -19.48 8.54
N THR A 211 -21.85 -19.92 8.88
CA THR A 211 -22.55 -21.01 8.21
C THR A 211 -23.41 -20.44 7.08
N THR A 212 -23.20 -20.94 5.86
CA THR A 212 -23.97 -20.58 4.67
C THR A 212 -25.37 -21.21 4.69
N PRO A 213 -26.32 -20.76 3.85
CA PRO A 213 -27.62 -21.43 3.69
C PRO A 213 -27.52 -22.91 3.29
N SER A 214 -26.43 -23.33 2.62
CA SER A 214 -26.16 -24.73 2.26
C SER A 214 -25.69 -25.58 3.44
N GLY A 215 -25.38 -24.96 4.60
CA GLY A 215 -24.79 -25.62 5.76
C GLY A 215 -23.25 -25.64 5.76
N ASP A 216 -22.60 -25.01 4.79
CA ASP A 216 -21.14 -24.95 4.74
C ASP A 216 -20.60 -23.97 5.79
N VAL A 217 -19.64 -24.42 6.60
CA VAL A 217 -18.96 -23.57 7.57
C VAL A 217 -17.77 -22.87 6.92
N LYS A 218 -17.74 -21.55 6.99
CA LYS A 218 -16.63 -20.70 6.55
C LYS A 218 -15.81 -20.25 7.76
N TYR A 219 -14.50 -20.30 7.58
CA TYR A 219 -13.50 -20.00 8.60
C TYR A 219 -12.78 -18.67 8.31
N PRO A 220 -12.22 -18.02 9.35
CA PRO A 220 -11.72 -16.67 9.22
C PRO A 220 -10.35 -16.62 8.57
N ASN A 221 -9.96 -15.41 8.16
CA ASN A 221 -8.61 -15.06 7.71
C ASN A 221 -8.10 -15.93 6.54
N GLY A 222 -9.02 -16.38 5.68
CA GLY A 222 -8.70 -17.20 4.50
C GLY A 222 -8.28 -18.65 4.83
N ARG A 223 -8.49 -19.09 6.08
CA ARG A 223 -8.14 -20.44 6.53
C ARG A 223 -9.28 -21.44 6.24
N SER A 224 -8.95 -22.72 6.36
CA SER A 224 -9.91 -23.84 6.35
C SER A 224 -10.29 -24.33 7.75
N SER A 225 -9.83 -23.63 8.78
CA SER A 225 -10.04 -23.92 10.20
C SER A 225 -10.02 -22.60 11.00
N LYS A 226 -10.36 -22.67 12.29
CA LYS A 226 -10.25 -21.54 13.23
C LYS A 226 -8.85 -20.88 13.25
N ASP A 227 -8.77 -19.61 13.67
CA ASP A 227 -7.53 -18.85 13.78
C ASP A 227 -7.13 -18.58 15.23
N ASP A 228 -6.42 -19.55 15.82
CA ASP A 228 -5.99 -19.47 17.22
C ASP A 228 -4.82 -18.50 17.46
N THR A 229 -4.49 -17.65 16.47
CA THR A 229 -3.30 -16.79 16.48
C THR A 229 -3.65 -15.32 16.54
N ASN A 230 -4.74 -14.88 15.92
CA ASN A 230 -5.03 -13.47 15.71
C ASN A 230 -6.24 -12.99 16.53
N ASN A 231 -6.14 -11.81 17.15
CA ASN A 231 -7.26 -11.17 17.86
C ASN A 231 -8.22 -10.36 16.95
N ALA A 232 -8.15 -10.66 15.65
CA ALA A 232 -9.02 -10.11 14.62
C ALA A 232 -9.24 -11.21 13.59
N GLU A 233 -10.50 -11.48 13.30
CA GLU A 233 -10.90 -12.57 12.43
C GLU A 233 -11.96 -12.07 11.45
N ARG A 234 -11.76 -12.29 10.15
CA ARG A 234 -12.74 -11.94 9.13
C ARG A 234 -13.09 -13.11 8.24
N VAL A 235 -14.38 -13.32 8.05
CA VAL A 235 -14.95 -14.23 7.05
C VAL A 235 -15.58 -13.41 5.94
N VAL A 236 -15.23 -13.71 4.69
CA VAL A 236 -15.88 -13.13 3.50
C VAL A 236 -16.53 -14.25 2.72
N VAL A 237 -17.83 -14.15 2.50
CA VAL A 237 -18.62 -15.07 1.68
C VAL A 237 -19.08 -14.35 0.43
N GLY A 238 -18.49 -14.69 -0.72
CA GLY A 238 -18.87 -14.10 -2.00
C GLY A 238 -20.09 -14.76 -2.62
N GLY A 239 -20.77 -14.02 -3.51
CA GLY A 239 -21.88 -14.55 -4.31
C GLY A 239 -23.16 -14.78 -3.51
N VAL A 240 -23.43 -13.92 -2.53
CA VAL A 240 -24.62 -14.05 -1.68
C VAL A 240 -25.93 -13.89 -2.47
N THR A 241 -26.91 -14.72 -2.15
CA THR A 241 -28.22 -14.74 -2.82
C THR A 241 -29.25 -13.96 -2.02
N ASP A 242 -30.24 -13.37 -2.69
CA ASP A 242 -31.32 -12.65 -2.02
C ASP A 242 -32.13 -13.58 -1.12
N GLN A 243 -32.61 -13.06 0.02
CA GLN A 243 -33.36 -13.78 1.05
C GLN A 243 -32.60 -14.90 1.78
N ALA A 244 -31.31 -15.12 1.49
CA ALA A 244 -30.48 -16.08 2.18
C ALA A 244 -30.22 -15.68 3.64
N ASN A 245 -30.26 -16.65 4.55
CA ASN A 245 -29.87 -16.48 5.95
C ASN A 245 -28.48 -17.07 6.18
N TYR A 246 -27.64 -16.31 6.88
CA TYR A 246 -26.32 -16.76 7.32
C TYR A 246 -26.29 -16.74 8.84
N THR A 247 -25.72 -17.79 9.42
CA THR A 247 -25.53 -17.91 10.87
C THR A 247 -24.09 -17.60 11.19
N ILE A 248 -23.87 -16.57 12.01
CA ILE A 248 -22.56 -16.15 12.49
C ILE A 248 -22.43 -16.66 13.92
N VAL A 249 -21.33 -17.37 14.21
CA VAL A 249 -21.04 -17.86 15.56
C VAL A 249 -19.72 -17.26 16.03
N VAL A 250 -19.75 -16.66 17.22
CA VAL A 250 -18.56 -16.27 17.97
C VAL A 250 -18.44 -17.19 19.17
N LYS A 251 -17.37 -17.98 19.23
CA LYS A 251 -17.12 -18.95 20.29
C LYS A 251 -15.91 -18.54 21.11
N ALA A 252 -16.03 -18.55 22.43
CA ALA A 252 -14.87 -18.51 23.32
C ALA A 252 -14.31 -19.92 23.45
N SER A 253 -13.21 -20.20 22.73
CA SER A 253 -12.59 -21.53 22.76
C SER A 253 -11.71 -21.73 23.98
N ASN A 254 -11.00 -20.67 24.40
CA ASN A 254 -10.21 -20.69 25.62
C ASN A 254 -9.98 -19.26 26.11
N LEU A 255 -10.48 -18.93 27.30
CA LEU A 255 -10.24 -17.63 27.92
C LEU A 255 -9.36 -17.76 29.17
N GLU A 256 -8.45 -16.82 29.37
CA GLU A 256 -7.75 -16.64 30.64
C GLU A 256 -8.70 -16.13 31.74
N LYS A 257 -9.74 -15.38 31.34
CA LYS A 257 -10.79 -14.83 32.23
C LYS A 257 -12.12 -15.55 32.04
N SER A 258 -13.08 -15.29 32.93
CA SER A 258 -14.43 -15.86 32.82
C SER A 258 -15.23 -15.39 31.59
N PHE A 259 -14.85 -14.25 31.01
CA PHE A 259 -15.48 -13.69 29.80
C PHE A 259 -14.51 -12.81 29.02
N GLN A 260 -14.82 -12.60 27.73
CA GLN A 260 -14.16 -11.63 26.86
C GLN A 260 -15.22 -10.74 26.19
N LYS A 261 -14.92 -9.44 26.14
CA LYS A 261 -15.69 -8.45 25.37
C LYS A 261 -15.20 -8.38 23.93
N TYR A 262 -16.11 -8.23 22.99
CA TYR A 262 -15.75 -8.14 21.57
C TYR A 262 -16.70 -7.22 20.81
N SER A 263 -16.28 -6.87 19.59
CA SER A 263 -17.14 -6.23 18.61
C SER A 263 -17.20 -7.10 17.36
N LEU A 264 -18.40 -7.17 16.78
CA LEU A 264 -18.69 -7.90 15.57
C LEU A 264 -19.35 -6.94 14.59
N VAL A 265 -18.84 -6.92 13.36
CA VAL A 265 -19.40 -6.12 12.28
C VAL A 265 -19.69 -7.05 11.11
N ALA A 266 -20.89 -6.96 10.56
CA ALA A 266 -21.24 -7.59 9.31
C ALA A 266 -21.60 -6.51 8.28
N THR A 267 -21.15 -6.65 7.05
CA THR A 267 -21.61 -5.85 5.91
C THR A 267 -22.09 -6.72 4.78
N ALA A 268 -23.29 -6.42 4.29
CA ALA A 268 -23.88 -7.01 3.09
C ALA A 268 -25.03 -6.11 2.60
N CYS A 269 -25.95 -6.68 1.84
CA CYS A 269 -27.27 -6.09 1.62
C CYS A 269 -28.23 -6.59 2.72
N PHE A 270 -28.64 -5.74 3.66
CA PHE A 270 -29.53 -6.07 4.79
C PHE A 270 -30.89 -5.36 4.78
N GLY A 271 -31.07 -4.30 3.99
CA GLY A 271 -32.31 -3.52 3.92
C GLY A 271 -32.78 -3.22 2.50
N GLY A 272 -32.22 -3.89 1.50
CA GLY A 272 -32.64 -3.80 0.10
C GLY A 272 -32.18 -2.53 -0.63
N VAL A 273 -32.00 -1.41 0.07
CA VAL A 273 -31.79 -0.08 -0.54
C VAL A 273 -30.61 -0.07 -1.50
N LYS A 274 -30.87 0.31 -2.77
CA LYS A 274 -29.83 0.61 -3.75
C LYS A 274 -29.10 1.87 -3.32
N ASN A 275 -27.80 1.76 -3.08
CA ASN A 275 -26.94 2.94 -3.06
C ASN A 275 -26.09 2.94 -4.32
N GLN A 276 -25.84 4.14 -4.83
CA GLN A 276 -24.88 4.33 -5.89
C GLN A 276 -23.57 4.72 -5.23
N LEU A 277 -22.47 4.12 -5.68
CA LEU A 277 -21.17 4.68 -5.40
C LEU A 277 -21.05 5.93 -6.26
N ASP A 278 -21.21 7.11 -5.67
CA ASP A 278 -20.96 8.35 -6.38
C ASP A 278 -19.45 8.54 -6.54
N THR A 279 -18.93 8.21 -7.73
CA THR A 279 -17.54 8.47 -8.13
C THR A 279 -17.43 9.71 -9.02
N SER A 280 -18.46 10.56 -9.07
CA SER A 280 -18.45 11.75 -9.93
C SER A 280 -17.42 12.78 -9.44
N ASP A 281 -17.23 12.89 -8.12
CA ASP A 281 -16.18 13.66 -7.44
C ASP A 281 -14.97 12.77 -7.03
N ASP A 282 -14.49 11.94 -7.95
CA ASP A 282 -13.24 11.23 -7.73
C ASP A 282 -12.05 12.22 -7.69
N ALA A 283 -11.42 12.35 -6.52
CA ALA A 283 -10.23 13.18 -6.30
C ALA A 283 -9.05 12.79 -7.23
N PHE A 284 -9.11 11.61 -7.88
CA PHE A 284 -8.12 11.12 -8.83
C PHE A 284 -8.50 11.36 -10.30
N LYS A 285 -9.62 12.02 -10.63
CA LYS A 285 -9.92 12.42 -12.02
C LYS A 285 -8.84 13.32 -12.65
N THR A 286 -7.97 13.91 -11.82
CA THR A 286 -6.82 14.71 -12.25
C THR A 286 -5.47 14.04 -12.00
N ASP A 287 -5.42 12.78 -11.55
CA ASP A 287 -4.15 12.10 -11.31
C ASP A 287 -3.52 11.60 -12.62
N GLU A 288 -2.93 12.53 -13.36
CA GLU A 288 -2.09 12.25 -14.53
C GLU A 288 -0.67 11.83 -14.12
N SER A 289 -0.40 11.50 -12.84
CA SER A 289 0.96 11.22 -12.36
C SER A 289 1.63 10.05 -13.09
N ASP A 290 0.88 9.06 -13.55
CA ASP A 290 1.42 7.97 -14.38
C ASP A 290 1.81 8.46 -15.79
N LYS A 291 1.03 9.37 -16.37
CA LYS A 291 1.34 10.02 -17.66
C LYS A 291 2.51 10.98 -17.51
N ASP A 292 2.59 11.74 -16.42
CA ASP A 292 3.69 12.63 -16.11
C ASP A 292 4.97 11.87 -15.80
N ARG A 293 4.90 10.76 -15.06
CA ARG A 293 6.05 9.86 -14.82
C ARG A 293 6.55 9.27 -16.13
N ARG A 294 5.64 8.81 -16.99
CA ARG A 294 5.98 8.31 -18.33
C ARG A 294 6.61 9.39 -19.20
N ASN A 295 6.04 10.59 -19.23
CA ASN A 295 6.57 11.72 -20.00
C ASN A 295 7.96 12.13 -19.49
N ARG A 296 8.18 12.19 -18.17
CA ARG A 296 9.51 12.47 -17.59
C ARG A 296 10.55 11.42 -17.98
N ILE A 297 10.20 10.14 -17.94
CA ILE A 297 11.10 9.06 -18.39
C ILE A 297 11.42 9.22 -19.89
N ILE A 298 10.41 9.46 -20.72
CA ILE A 298 10.61 9.69 -22.17
C ILE A 298 11.53 10.88 -22.40
N THR A 299 11.32 12.01 -21.72
CA THR A 299 12.18 13.19 -21.84
C THR A 299 13.63 12.87 -21.48
N ILE A 300 13.88 12.19 -20.36
CA ILE A 300 15.24 11.82 -19.93
C ILE A 300 15.92 10.92 -20.97
N VAL A 301 15.20 9.91 -21.49
CA VAL A 301 15.73 8.99 -22.51
C VAL A 301 16.01 9.74 -23.81
N CYS A 302 15.07 10.56 -24.29
CA CYS A 302 15.27 11.34 -25.52
C CYS A 302 16.42 12.34 -25.40
N SER A 303 16.58 13.02 -24.26
CA SER A 303 17.67 13.97 -24.03
C SER A 303 19.04 13.28 -23.97
N THR A 304 19.13 12.11 -23.32
CA THR A 304 20.39 11.34 -23.23
C THR A 304 20.80 10.73 -24.56
N VAL A 305 19.85 10.14 -25.30
CA VAL A 305 20.09 9.60 -26.65
C VAL A 305 20.44 10.72 -27.63
N GLY A 306 19.72 11.85 -27.58
CA GLY A 306 20.01 13.03 -28.41
C GLY A 306 21.42 13.58 -28.15
N GLY A 307 21.82 13.70 -26.88
CA GLY A 307 23.17 14.14 -26.51
C GLY A 307 24.26 13.20 -27.03
N LEU A 308 24.07 11.88 -26.91
CA LEU A 308 25.02 10.88 -27.42
C LEU A 308 25.15 10.93 -28.95
N LEU A 309 24.04 11.12 -29.67
CA LEU A 309 24.06 11.26 -31.13
C LEU A 309 24.83 12.51 -31.57
N VAL A 310 24.65 13.65 -30.90
CA VAL A 310 25.41 14.87 -31.21
C VAL A 310 26.90 14.65 -30.97
N VAL A 311 27.29 14.03 -29.86
CA VAL A 311 28.69 13.71 -29.57
C VAL A 311 29.26 12.78 -30.64
N CYS A 312 28.54 11.72 -31.02
CA CYS A 312 28.95 10.81 -32.09
C CYS A 312 29.10 11.53 -33.45
N CYS A 313 28.16 12.40 -33.81
CA CYS A 313 28.23 13.21 -35.02
C CYS A 313 29.42 14.18 -34.98
N CYS A 314 29.68 14.84 -33.85
CA CYS A 314 30.85 15.70 -33.68
C CYS A 314 32.14 14.89 -33.81
N CYS A 315 32.27 13.75 -33.13
CA CYS A 315 33.43 12.87 -33.24
C CYS A 315 33.65 12.37 -34.67
N PHE A 316 32.58 11.99 -35.38
CA PHE A 316 32.63 11.60 -36.79
C PHE A 316 33.08 12.76 -37.68
N TRP A 317 32.55 13.96 -37.44
CA TRP A 317 32.92 15.15 -38.22
C TRP A 317 34.37 15.58 -37.96
N PHE A 318 34.83 15.52 -36.70
CA PHE A 318 36.23 15.76 -36.35
C PHE A 318 37.17 14.71 -36.95
N LYS A 319 36.76 13.43 -36.97
CA LYS A 319 37.52 12.36 -37.62
C LYS A 319 37.64 12.60 -39.13
N LYS A 320 36.51 12.89 -39.79
CA LYS A 320 36.48 13.20 -41.23
C LYS A 320 37.25 14.47 -41.59
N ARG A 321 37.27 15.46 -40.70
CA ARG A 321 38.09 16.67 -40.87
C ARG A 321 39.59 16.38 -40.75
N ARG A 322 39.99 15.52 -39.81
CA ARG A 322 41.38 15.04 -39.70
C ARG A 322 41.82 14.26 -40.93
N GLU A 323 40.96 13.38 -41.45
CA GLU A 323 41.23 12.62 -42.68
C GLU A 323 41.41 13.55 -43.88
N ARG A 324 40.57 14.59 -44.03
CA ARG A 324 40.77 15.61 -45.09
C ARG A 324 42.05 16.42 -44.94
N GLN A 325 42.45 16.76 -43.70
CA GLN A 325 43.69 17.48 -43.46
C GLN A 325 44.93 16.61 -43.71
N SER A 326 44.85 15.29 -43.49
CA SER A 326 45.92 14.37 -43.88
C SER A 326 46.00 14.20 -45.39
N ASP A 327 44.87 14.15 -46.09
CA ASP A 327 44.85 14.04 -47.55
C ASP A 327 45.40 15.31 -48.23
N GLU A 328 45.04 16.51 -47.72
CA GLU A 328 45.59 17.80 -48.19
C GLU A 328 47.10 17.95 -47.88
N GLN A 329 47.59 17.39 -46.77
CA GLN A 329 49.04 17.34 -46.47
C GLN A 329 49.80 16.37 -47.38
N TYR A 330 49.17 15.28 -47.82
CA TYR A 330 49.74 14.33 -48.76
C TYR A 330 49.81 14.91 -50.19
N GLU A 331 48.76 15.59 -50.66
CA GLU A 331 48.78 16.28 -51.97
C GLU A 331 49.80 17.43 -52.00
N ALA A 332 49.94 18.20 -50.92
CA ALA A 332 50.95 19.26 -50.82
C ALA A 332 52.40 18.73 -50.76
N ALA A 333 52.60 17.46 -50.38
CA ALA A 333 53.91 16.80 -50.39
C ALA A 333 54.27 16.22 -51.77
N GLU A 334 53.28 15.91 -52.63
CA GLU A 334 53.52 15.48 -54.02
C GLU A 334 53.84 16.65 -54.97
N GLU A 335 53.39 17.88 -54.66
CA GLU A 335 53.70 19.07 -55.48
C GLU A 335 55.05 19.74 -55.15
N GLY A 336 55.77 19.28 -54.12
CA GLY A 336 56.98 19.94 -53.63
C GLY A 336 58.14 19.00 -53.30
N GLY A 337 58.95 18.66 -54.30
CA GLY A 337 60.37 18.38 -54.07
C GLY A 337 61.01 17.23 -54.85
N GLU A 338 61.53 17.54 -56.04
CA GLU A 338 62.81 16.97 -56.52
C GLU A 338 63.96 17.69 -55.78
N GLU A 339 64.80 16.95 -55.05
CA GLU A 339 66.26 16.79 -55.29
C GLU A 339 66.98 16.11 -54.10
N GLU A 340 68.08 15.47 -54.46
CA GLU A 340 68.75 14.32 -53.85
C GLU A 340 69.59 14.57 -52.56
N GLY A 341 69.94 13.47 -51.87
CA GLY A 341 71.17 13.42 -51.06
C GLY A 341 71.24 12.34 -49.96
N ALA A 342 71.55 11.09 -50.35
CA ALA A 342 71.88 9.95 -49.46
C ALA A 342 73.30 10.04 -48.83
N PRO A 343 73.83 9.04 -48.09
CA PRO A 343 73.30 8.21 -46.98
C PRO A 343 74.28 8.10 -45.78
N LYS A 344 73.90 7.40 -44.68
CA LYS A 344 74.80 6.54 -43.86
C LYS A 344 74.06 5.63 -42.86
N ASP A 345 74.08 4.33 -43.18
CA ASP A 345 74.37 3.12 -42.39
C ASP A 345 74.05 2.93 -40.87
N ILE A 346 73.32 1.82 -40.65
CA ILE A 346 73.56 0.65 -39.75
C ILE A 346 73.35 0.77 -38.22
N GLY A 347 72.45 -0.09 -37.68
CA GLY A 347 72.81 -1.02 -36.59
C GLY A 347 71.95 -1.09 -35.30
N VAL A 348 70.93 -1.97 -35.30
CA VAL A 348 70.49 -2.97 -34.29
C VAL A 348 70.72 -2.73 -32.78
N ALA A 349 69.65 -2.86 -31.96
CA ALA A 349 69.53 -3.86 -30.87
C ALA A 349 68.14 -3.83 -30.17
N GLU A 350 67.58 -5.03 -29.98
CA GLU A 350 66.36 -5.38 -29.24
C GLU A 350 66.53 -5.32 -27.71
N GLY A 351 65.40 -5.30 -26.99
CA GLY A 351 65.34 -5.59 -25.56
C GLY A 351 63.92 -5.44 -24.99
N GLU A 352 63.19 -6.56 -24.90
CA GLU A 352 61.95 -6.75 -24.14
C GLU A 352 62.17 -6.45 -22.63
N GLU A 353 61.15 -5.92 -21.95
CA GLU A 353 60.45 -6.66 -20.87
C GLU A 353 59.28 -5.84 -20.31
N ALA A 354 58.21 -6.56 -19.98
CA ALA A 354 57.01 -6.10 -19.30
C ALA A 354 57.24 -5.91 -17.79
N VAL A 355 56.28 -5.28 -17.09
CA VAL A 355 55.58 -5.81 -15.89
C VAL A 355 54.98 -4.70 -15.01
N GLU A 356 53.66 -4.86 -14.80
CA GLU A 356 52.79 -4.54 -13.66
C GLU A 356 52.46 -3.13 -13.11
N ALA A 357 51.22 -3.13 -12.60
CA ALA A 357 50.37 -2.09 -12.06
C ALA A 357 50.81 -1.50 -10.70
N PRO A 358 50.00 -0.57 -10.15
CA PRO A 358 49.68 -0.70 -8.74
C PRO A 358 48.19 -0.57 -8.42
N LYS A 359 47.78 -1.40 -7.46
CA LYS A 359 46.58 -1.24 -6.62
C LYS A 359 47.00 -0.74 -5.24
N ASP A 360 46.10 0.07 -4.68
CA ASP A 360 45.79 0.28 -3.26
C ASP A 360 46.81 0.90 -2.31
N ALA A 361 46.42 2.02 -1.68
CA ALA A 361 46.49 2.19 -0.22
C ALA A 361 45.56 3.30 0.28
N MET A 362 44.67 2.91 1.20
CA MET A 362 43.94 3.78 2.12
C MET A 362 44.89 4.60 3.00
N GLU A 363 44.51 5.82 3.35
CA GLU A 363 44.86 6.37 4.66
C GLU A 363 43.72 7.29 5.19
N ASN A 364 43.14 6.86 6.31
CA ASN A 364 42.33 7.68 7.21
C ASN A 364 43.25 8.65 7.96
N LYS A 365 42.78 9.89 8.19
CA LYS A 365 43.02 10.59 9.47
C LYS A 365 42.05 11.75 9.68
N ASP A 366 41.72 11.89 10.95
CA ASP A 366 40.69 12.70 11.58
C ASP A 366 40.91 14.22 11.48
N GLU A 367 39.80 14.97 11.42
CA GLU A 367 39.42 16.05 12.36
C GLU A 367 37.92 16.39 12.23
#